data_AF-A0AAU1L470-F1
#
_entry.id   AF-A0AAU1L470-F1
#
_cell.length_a   1.000
_cell.length_b   1.000
_cell.length_c   1.000
_cell.angle_alpha   90.00
_cell.angle_beta   90.00
_cell.angle_gamma   90.00
#
_symmetry.space_group_name_H-M   'P 1'
#
loop_
_entity.id
_entity.type
_entity.pdbx_description
1 polymer ?
#
loop_
_entity_poly.entity_id
_entity_poly.type
_entity_poly.pdbx_seq_one_letter_code
_entity_poly.pdbx_strand_id
1 'polypeptide(L)'
;MPASEARAKDLAARLSALGLTTRVEPHATFTSIEAEVPEALPAESWREVLEVVAEADRFGLLASSLTGRTLWAAVNKAVPATGDVRGPGHQR
;
A
#
# COMPACT_ATOMS: atom_id res chain seq x y z
N MET A 1 -1.00 16.22 -7.46
CA MET A 1 -0.73 14.81 -7.16
C MET A 1 -2.07 14.09 -6.95
N PRO A 2 -2.27 12.87 -7.46
CA PRO A 2 -3.46 12.07 -7.19
C PRO A 2 -3.60 11.79 -5.69
N ALA A 3 -4.83 11.74 -5.17
CA ALA A 3 -5.10 11.49 -3.76
C ALA A 3 -4.52 10.14 -3.27
N SER A 4 -4.55 9.11 -4.12
CA SER A 4 -3.96 7.81 -3.82
C SER A 4 -2.44 7.86 -3.66
N GLU A 5 -1.75 8.66 -4.49
CA GLU A 5 -0.30 8.84 -4.39
C GLU A 5 0.08 9.62 -3.13
N ALA A 6 -0.74 10.60 -2.74
CA ALA A 6 -0.53 11.35 -1.49
C ALA A 6 -0.69 10.45 -0.26
N ARG A 7 -1.74 9.62 -0.24
CA ARG A 7 -1.94 8.60 0.81
C ARG A 7 -0.76 7.62 0.87
N ALA A 8 -0.30 7.12 -0.28
CA ALA A 8 0.83 6.18 -0.30
C ALA A 8 2.13 6.81 0.24
N LYS A 9 2.41 8.09 -0.09
CA LYS A 9 3.58 8.80 0.45
C LYS A 9 3.45 9.06 1.95
N ASP A 10 2.25 9.35 2.45
CA ASP A 10 2.01 9.52 3.90
C ASP A 10 2.28 8.21 4.67
N LEU A 11 1.75 7.09 4.18
CA LEU A 11 2.01 5.77 4.76
C LEU A 11 3.51 5.43 4.75
N ALA A 12 4.20 5.69 3.63
CA ALA A 12 5.64 5.47 3.53
C ALA A 12 6.45 6.36 4.50
N ALA A 13 6.05 7.62 4.67
CA ALA A 13 6.69 8.53 5.62
C ALA A 13 6.51 8.05 7.07
N ARG A 14 5.31 7.58 7.43
CA ARG A 14 5.03 7.02 8.76
C ARG A 14 5.85 5.75 9.03
N LEU A 15 5.92 4.82 8.07
CA LEU A 15 6.78 3.64 8.19
C LEU A 15 8.26 4.00 8.31
N SER A 16 8.72 5.03 7.58
CA SER A 16 10.11 5.51 7.68
C SER A 16 10.40 6.14 9.05
N ALA A 17 9.44 6.84 9.64
CA ALA A 17 9.56 7.37 11.01
C ALA A 17 9.66 6.26 12.07
N LEU A 18 9.13 5.07 11.78
CA LEU A 18 9.29 3.85 12.59
C LEU A 18 10.63 3.13 12.31
N GLY A 19 11.51 3.71 11.50
CA GLY A 19 12.85 3.20 11.22
C GLY A 19 12.92 2.16 10.09
N LEU A 20 11.86 1.98 9.31
CA LEU A 20 11.86 1.08 8.16
C LEU A 20 12.40 1.79 6.91
N THR A 21 13.23 1.11 6.12
CA THR A 21 13.61 1.59 4.79
C THR A 21 12.42 1.38 3.85
N THR A 22 11.86 2.47 3.33
CA THR A 22 10.66 2.40 2.48
C THR A 22 10.93 2.75 1.02
N ARG A 23 10.16 2.13 0.13
CA ARG A 23 10.11 2.41 -1.30
C ARG A 23 8.66 2.53 -1.74
N VAL A 24 8.37 3.57 -2.52
CA VAL A 24 7.04 3.78 -3.10
C VAL A 24 7.11 3.51 -4.59
N GLU A 25 6.25 2.62 -5.09
CA GLU A 25 6.20 2.28 -6.51
C GLU A 25 4.80 2.54 -7.09
N PRO A 26 4.67 3.42 -8.09
CA PRO A 26 3.43 3.60 -8.81
C PRO A 26 3.19 2.45 -9.80
N HIS A 27 2.03 1.81 -9.71
CA HIS A 27 1.54 0.83 -10.67
C HIS A 27 0.40 1.42 -11.51
N ALA A 28 -0.12 0.68 -12.50
CA ALA A 28 -1.21 1.15 -13.34
C ALA A 28 -2.46 1.49 -12.52
N THR A 29 -2.87 0.59 -11.61
CA THR A 29 -4.14 0.66 -10.87
C THR A 29 -3.99 0.94 -9.38
N PHE A 30 -2.77 0.92 -8.83
CA PHE A 30 -2.49 1.19 -7.42
C PHE A 30 -1.10 1.83 -7.26
N THR A 31 -0.76 2.21 -6.03
CA THR A 31 0.60 2.57 -5.61
C THR A 31 0.97 1.64 -4.48
N SER A 32 2.10 0.93 -4.60
CA SER A 32 2.63 0.10 -3.52
C SER A 32 3.62 0.88 -2.67
N ILE A 33 3.65 0.53 -1.39
CA ILE A 33 4.68 0.88 -0.44
C ILE A 33 5.32 -0.44 -0.03
N GLU A 34 6.64 -0.53 -0.17
CA GLU A 34 7.44 -1.65 0.32
C GLU A 34 8.35 -1.14 1.43
N ALA A 35 8.52 -1.96 2.47
CA ALA A 35 9.34 -1.64 3.62
C ALA A 35 10.17 -2.85 4.03
N GLU A 36 11.49 -2.68 4.11
CA GLU A 36 12.39 -3.72 4.61
C GLU A 36 12.22 -3.88 6.12
N VAL A 37 11.90 -5.09 6.56
CA VAL A 37 11.71 -5.40 7.99
C VAL A 37 13.02 -5.95 8.54
N PRO A 38 13.64 -5.29 9.54
CA PRO A 38 14.87 -5.77 10.16
C PRO A 38 14.66 -7.12 10.84
N GLU A 39 15.74 -7.87 11.06
CA GLU A 39 15.69 -9.20 11.68
C GLU A 39 15.07 -9.17 13.09
N ALA A 40 15.36 -8.12 13.85
CA ALA A 40 14.72 -7.82 15.12
C ALA A 40 13.93 -6.52 15.02
N LEU A 41 12.61 -6.60 15.20
CA LEU A 41 11.76 -5.44 15.44
C LEU A 41 11.05 -5.62 16.79
N PRO A 42 11.12 -4.63 17.70
CA PRO A 42 10.39 -4.69 18.97
C PRO A 42 8.88 -4.87 18.76
N ALA A 43 8.20 -5.56 19.67
CA ALA A 43 6.77 -5.83 19.55
C ALA A 43 5.91 -4.55 19.49
N GLU A 44 6.27 -3.51 20.26
CA GLU A 44 5.57 -2.22 20.23
C GLU A 44 5.71 -1.55 18.85
N SER A 45 6.93 -1.51 18.29
CA SER A 45 7.17 -1.01 16.93
C SER A 45 6.44 -1.86 15.89
N TRP A 46 6.34 -3.18 16.08
CA TRP A 46 5.58 -4.05 15.19
C TRP A 46 4.09 -3.73 15.21
N ARG A 47 3.52 -3.43 16.38
CA ARG A 47 2.11 -3.00 16.48
C ARG A 47 1.89 -1.70 15.71
N GLU A 48 2.71 -0.69 15.93
CA GLU A 48 2.62 0.61 15.22
C GLU A 48 2.77 0.44 13.70
N VAL A 49 3.68 -0.42 13.25
CA VAL A 49 3.84 -0.75 11.83
C VAL A 49 2.58 -1.37 11.25
N LEU A 50 1.95 -2.31 11.97
CA LEU A 50 0.70 -2.95 11.54
C LEU A 50 -0.47 -1.95 11.49
N GLU A 51 -0.55 -1.02 12.44
CA GLU A 51 -1.55 0.05 12.43
C GLU A 51 -1.43 0.93 11.18
N VAL A 52 -0.20 1.28 10.78
CA VAL A 52 0.04 2.06 9.56
C VAL A 52 -0.39 1.29 8.30
N VAL A 53 0.05 0.03 8.13
CA VAL A 53 -0.28 -0.72 6.89
C VAL A 53 -1.74 -1.13 6.81
N ALA A 54 -2.45 -1.23 7.93
CA ALA A 54 -3.88 -1.53 7.97
C ALA A 54 -4.75 -0.41 7.37
N GLU A 55 -4.23 0.82 7.23
CA GLU A 55 -4.93 1.93 6.56
C GLU A 55 -4.89 1.83 5.03
N ALA A 56 -4.06 0.95 4.47
CA ALA A 56 -4.02 0.67 3.04
C ALA A 56 -5.17 -0.26 2.62
N ASP A 57 -5.47 -0.30 1.32
CA ASP A 57 -6.55 -1.15 0.81
C ASP A 57 -6.16 -2.64 0.84
N ARG A 58 -4.86 -2.92 0.73
CA ARG A 58 -4.28 -4.26 0.85
C ARG A 58 -2.90 -4.14 1.50
N PHE A 59 -2.52 -5.13 2.29
CA PHE A 59 -1.18 -5.22 2.85
C PHE A 59 -0.80 -6.69 3.11
N GLY A 60 0.49 -6.92 3.32
CA GLY A 60 1.00 -8.25 3.64
C GLY A 60 2.50 -8.26 3.93
N LEU A 61 3.00 -9.44 4.25
CA LEU A 61 4.43 -9.68 4.51
C LEU A 61 4.93 -10.73 3.52
N LEU A 62 5.98 -10.38 2.76
CA LEU A 62 6.72 -11.31 1.94
C LEU A 62 8.00 -11.71 2.69
N ALA A 63 8.16 -13.01 2.95
CA ALA A 63 9.39 -13.56 3.53
C ALA A 63 10.06 -14.47 2.51
N SER A 64 11.31 -14.17 2.19
CA SER A 64 12.15 -14.94 1.28
C SER A 64 13.51 -15.15 1.93
N SER A 65 14.10 -16.33 1.72
CA SER A 65 15.47 -16.61 2.18
C SER A 65 16.52 -15.73 1.50
N LEU A 66 16.22 -15.16 0.32
CA LEU A 66 17.16 -14.36 -0.46
C LEU A 66 17.08 -12.86 -0.16
N THR A 67 15.89 -12.35 0.13
CA THR A 67 15.63 -10.90 0.29
C THR A 67 15.17 -10.53 1.70
N GLY A 68 15.15 -11.49 2.63
CA GLY A 68 14.68 -11.28 3.99
C GLY A 68 13.16 -11.08 4.04
N ARG A 69 12.72 -10.14 4.89
CA ARG A 69 11.31 -9.83 5.09
C ARG A 69 11.00 -8.45 4.54
N THR A 70 10.01 -8.39 3.66
CA THR A 70 9.50 -7.14 3.08
C THR A 70 8.03 -7.02 3.43
N LEU A 71 7.68 -6.00 4.20
CA LEU A 71 6.30 -5.61 4.41
C LEU A 71 5.85 -4.80 3.20
N TRP A 72 4.62 -5.03 2.75
CA TRP A 72 4.05 -4.26 1.65
C TRP A 72 2.64 -3.79 1.97
N ALA A 73 2.28 -2.65 1.40
CA ALA A 73 0.96 -2.07 1.42
C ALA A 73 0.62 -1.53 0.03
N ALA A 74 -0.66 -1.53 -0.36
CA ALA A 74 -1.10 -1.03 -1.64
C ALA A 74 -2.34 -0.12 -1.47
N VAL A 75 -2.25 1.07 -2.06
CA VAL A 75 -3.36 2.02 -2.15
C VAL A 75 -3.84 2.03 -3.60
N ASN A 76 -5.06 1.58 -3.81
CA ASN A 76 -5.70 1.60 -5.12
C ASN A 76 -5.88 3.05 -5.58
N LYS A 77 -5.59 3.30 -6.85
CA LYS A 77 -6.01 4.54 -7.47
C LYS A 77 -7.52 4.51 -7.51
N ALA A 78 -8.16 5.66 -7.27
CA ALA A 78 -9.59 5.78 -7.48
C ALA A 78 -9.88 5.35 -8.92
N VAL A 79 -10.58 4.22 -9.08
CA VAL A 79 -11.15 3.86 -10.37
C VAL A 79 -12.10 5.01 -10.70
N PRO A 80 -12.05 5.61 -11.90
CA PRO A 80 -13.15 6.47 -12.32
C PRO A 80 -14.41 5.66 -12.09
N ALA A 81 -15.31 6.11 -11.21
CA ALA A 81 -16.57 5.44 -11.01
C ALA A 81 -17.12 5.19 -12.42
N THR A 82 -17.46 3.96 -12.75
CA THR A 82 -18.18 3.62 -13.98
C THR A 82 -19.61 4.17 -13.84
N GLY A 83 -19.73 5.48 -13.63
CA GLY A 83 -20.94 6.25 -13.63
C GLY A 83 -21.05 6.90 -14.99
N ASP A 84 -21.30 6.09 -16.02
CA ASP A 84 -22.31 6.33 -17.05
C ASP A 84 -22.30 5.16 -18.07
N VAL A 85 -22.68 3.95 -17.62
CA VAL A 85 -23.10 2.93 -18.60
C VAL A 85 -24.62 3.00 -18.74
N ARG A 86 -25.11 4.13 -19.26
CA ARG A 86 -26.44 4.21 -19.84
C ARG A 86 -26.42 3.50 -21.19
N GLY A 87 -26.39 2.16 -21.17
CA GLY A 87 -26.70 1.38 -22.36
C GLY A 87 -28.19 1.50 -22.67
N PRO A 88 -28.62 2.00 -23.84
CA PRO A 88 -30.02 1.91 -24.21
C PRO A 88 -30.31 0.44 -24.51
N GLY A 89 -31.08 -0.19 -23.62
CA GLY A 89 -31.69 -1.47 -23.87
C GLY A 89 -32.59 -1.39 -25.11
N HIS A 90 -32.15 -2.02 -26.19
CA HIS A 90 -33.01 -2.47 -27.27
C HIS A 90 -32.57 -3.88 -27.63
N GLN A 91 -33.20 -4.86 -27.00
CA GLN A 91 -33.28 -6.20 -27.58
C GLN A 91 -34.52 -6.20 -28.49
N ARG A 92 -34.31 -6.56 -29.76
CA ARG A 92 -35.36 -7.03 -30.67
C ARG A 92 -35.18 -8.52 -30.86
#